data_AF-A0A0S9C9G2-F1
#
_entry.id   AF-A0A0S9C9G2-F1
#
_cell.length_a   1.000
_cell.length_b   1.000
_cell.length_c   1.000
_cell.angle_alpha   90.00
_cell.angle_beta   90.00
_cell.angle_gamma   90.00
#
_symmetry.space_group_name_H-M   'P 1'
#
loop_
_entity.id
_entity.type
_entity.pdbx_description
1 polymer ?
#
loop_
_entity_poly.entity_id
_entity_poly.type
_entity_poly.pdbx_seq_one_letter_code
_entity_poly.pdbx_strand_id
1 'polypeptide(L)'
;MEDPSLNDAFALGIEPLADPIDILAAQGAAAGPRTTSGPTPLSADDLDAVMNVPVRVRAVLGRARMDLERLLRLQSGDVIELDRRAGEPIDIFVNDRFVARGEIVLIDDVLGVTLTEIARRGQ
;
A
#
# COMPACT_ATOMS: atom_id res chain seq x y z
N MET A 1 -62.57 -26.93 -8.26
CA MET A 1 -61.68 -26.17 -9.14
C MET A 1 -60.79 -25.38 -8.21
N GLU A 2 -59.71 -26.03 -7.79
CA GLU A 2 -58.71 -25.47 -6.88
C GLU A 2 -57.40 -25.43 -7.67
N ASP A 3 -56.84 -24.24 -7.82
CA ASP A 3 -55.46 -24.06 -8.26
C ASP A 3 -54.51 -24.43 -7.11
N PRO A 4 -53.38 -25.07 -7.43
CA PRO A 4 -52.16 -24.84 -6.70
C PRO A 4 -51.05 -24.44 -7.65
N SER A 5 -50.67 -23.17 -7.55
CA SER A 5 -49.33 -22.70 -7.89
C SER A 5 -48.26 -23.55 -7.22
N LEU A 6 -47.32 -24.11 -7.98
CA LEU A 6 -45.94 -24.22 -7.51
C LEU A 6 -44.99 -24.56 -8.66
N ASN A 7 -43.88 -23.82 -8.69
CA ASN A 7 -42.64 -24.08 -9.40
C ASN A 7 -42.57 -23.71 -10.89
N ASP A 8 -42.40 -22.41 -11.10
CA ASP A 8 -41.07 -21.86 -11.45
C ASP A 8 -39.97 -22.92 -11.66
N ALA A 9 -39.68 -23.20 -12.92
CA ALA A 9 -38.43 -23.81 -13.34
C ALA A 9 -37.99 -23.16 -14.66
N PHE A 10 -37.39 -21.96 -14.55
CA PHE A 10 -36.17 -21.57 -15.27
C PHE A 10 -36.05 -22.05 -16.73
N ALA A 11 -36.99 -21.65 -17.59
CA ALA A 11 -36.89 -21.80 -19.05
C ALA A 11 -36.09 -20.66 -19.70
N LEU A 12 -34.88 -20.37 -19.20
CA LEU A 12 -33.90 -19.55 -19.93
C LEU A 12 -32.78 -20.48 -20.41
N GLY A 13 -32.74 -20.65 -21.73
CA GLY A 13 -31.84 -21.56 -22.44
C GLY A 13 -30.37 -21.35 -22.10
N ILE A 14 -29.80 -22.36 -21.44
CA ILE A 14 -28.35 -22.56 -21.35
C ILE A 14 -28.10 -23.84 -22.15
N GLU A 15 -27.40 -23.72 -23.28
CA GLU A 15 -26.98 -24.88 -24.09
C GLU A 15 -25.96 -25.73 -23.33
N PRO A 16 -26.01 -27.08 -23.44
CA PRO A 16 -25.02 -27.94 -22.79
C PRO A 16 -23.64 -27.78 -23.47
N LEU A 17 -22.64 -27.58 -22.61
CA LEU A 17 -21.22 -27.44 -22.94
C LEU A 17 -20.66 -28.72 -23.60
N ALA A 18 -19.85 -28.50 -24.65
CA ALA A 18 -19.26 -29.46 -25.58
C ALA A 18 -18.44 -30.61 -24.97
N ASP A 19 -18.25 -31.64 -25.81
CA ASP A 19 -17.61 -32.95 -25.62
C ASP A 19 -16.23 -32.96 -24.94
N PRO A 20 -15.84 -34.07 -24.29
CA PRO A 20 -14.51 -34.23 -23.69
C PRO A 20 -13.42 -34.31 -24.78
N ILE A 21 -12.41 -33.45 -24.67
CA ILE A 21 -11.21 -33.44 -25.54
C ILE A 21 -10.40 -34.73 -25.32
N ASP A 22 -10.22 -35.50 -26.39
CA ASP A 22 -9.26 -36.62 -26.50
C ASP A 22 -7.80 -36.12 -26.43
N ILE A 23 -7.07 -36.45 -25.36
CA ILE A 23 -5.68 -36.01 -25.12
C ILE A 23 -4.66 -37.11 -25.50
N LEU A 24 -4.80 -37.73 -26.67
CA LEU A 24 -3.81 -38.71 -27.14
C LEU A 24 -3.49 -38.60 -28.63
N ALA A 25 -2.65 -37.62 -28.99
CA ALA A 25 -1.64 -37.75 -30.05
C ALA A 25 -0.90 -36.41 -30.28
N ALA A 26 0.30 -36.28 -29.74
CA ALA A 26 1.44 -35.60 -30.39
C ALA A 26 2.65 -35.59 -29.44
N GLN A 27 3.43 -36.67 -29.47
CA GLN A 27 4.86 -36.58 -29.11
C GLN A 27 5.60 -36.00 -30.32
N GLY A 28 6.37 -34.93 -30.11
CA GLY A 28 7.14 -34.31 -31.19
C GLY A 28 7.96 -33.10 -30.73
N ALA A 29 9.12 -33.38 -30.13
CA ALA A 29 10.38 -32.62 -30.22
C ALA A 29 10.36 -31.08 -30.21
N ALA A 30 10.78 -30.48 -29.08
CA ALA A 30 11.88 -29.49 -29.01
C ALA A 30 12.09 -29.05 -27.55
N ALA A 31 12.93 -29.77 -26.82
CA ALA A 31 13.46 -29.31 -25.55
C ALA A 31 14.52 -28.22 -25.81
N GLY A 32 14.09 -26.96 -25.93
CA GLY A 32 14.98 -25.82 -25.77
C GLY A 32 15.46 -25.72 -24.32
N PRO A 33 16.68 -25.21 -24.06
CA PRO A 33 17.22 -25.16 -22.72
C PRO A 33 16.38 -24.19 -21.89
N ARG A 34 15.64 -24.72 -20.90
CA ARG A 34 15.10 -23.90 -19.82
C ARG A 34 16.28 -23.50 -18.95
N THR A 35 16.93 -22.40 -19.32
CA THR A 35 17.89 -21.73 -18.45
C THR A 35 17.10 -21.22 -17.25
N THR A 36 17.22 -21.93 -16.14
CA THR A 36 16.89 -21.41 -14.82
C THR A 36 17.96 -20.37 -14.51
N SER A 37 17.74 -19.14 -14.96
CA SER A 37 18.59 -18.01 -14.58
C SER A 37 18.43 -17.81 -13.07
N GLY A 38 19.42 -18.27 -12.31
CA GLY A 38 19.60 -17.87 -10.92
C GLY A 38 19.73 -16.34 -10.81
N PRO A 39 19.63 -15.77 -9.60
CA PRO A 39 19.62 -14.32 -9.42
C PRO A 39 20.88 -13.73 -10.03
N THR A 40 20.72 -13.05 -11.16
CA THR A 40 21.81 -12.31 -11.80
C THR A 40 22.20 -11.19 -10.82
N PRO A 41 23.48 -11.04 -10.48
CA PRO A 41 23.90 -9.95 -9.60
C PRO A 41 23.46 -8.63 -10.22
N LEU A 42 22.73 -7.82 -9.43
CA LEU A 42 22.25 -6.51 -9.84
C LEU A 42 23.44 -5.69 -10.34
N SER A 43 23.38 -5.19 -11.58
CA SER A 43 24.43 -4.35 -12.15
C SER A 43 24.38 -2.97 -11.50
N ALA A 44 25.49 -2.22 -11.50
CA ALA A 44 25.53 -0.88 -10.91
C ALA A 44 24.48 0.07 -11.52
N ASP A 45 24.22 -0.05 -12.82
CA ASP A 45 23.18 0.71 -13.52
C ASP A 45 21.74 0.36 -13.05
N ASP A 46 21.49 -0.90 -12.71
CA ASP A 46 20.19 -1.33 -12.16
C ASP A 46 19.98 -0.75 -10.75
N LEU A 47 21.07 -0.58 -9.98
CA LEU A 47 21.02 0.05 -8.67
C LEU A 47 20.74 1.55 -8.78
N ASP A 48 21.36 2.25 -9.74
CA ASP A 48 21.11 3.67 -10.01
C ASP A 48 19.64 3.93 -10.41
N ALA A 49 19.02 3.00 -11.15
CA ALA A 49 17.60 3.08 -11.46
C ALA A 49 16.70 2.99 -10.20
N VAL A 50 17.07 2.13 -9.23
CA VAL A 50 16.32 1.98 -7.95
C VAL A 50 16.51 3.20 -7.03
N MET A 51 17.64 3.92 -7.12
CA MET A 51 17.90 5.10 -6.29
C MET A 51 17.01 6.30 -6.64
N ASN A 52 16.39 6.31 -7.82
CA ASN A 52 15.52 7.39 -8.31
C ASN A 52 14.03 7.19 -8.01
N VAL A 53 13.69 6.19 -7.20
CA VAL A 53 12.29 5.90 -6.86
C VAL A 53 11.73 7.03 -5.98
N PRO A 54 10.63 7.70 -6.39
CA PRO A 54 10.01 8.74 -5.57
C PRO A 54 9.44 8.13 -4.28
N VAL A 55 9.73 8.77 -3.14
CA VAL A 55 9.25 8.35 -1.82
C VAL A 55 8.36 9.41 -1.19
N ARG A 56 7.35 8.98 -0.42
CA ARG A 56 6.49 9.91 0.32
C ARG A 56 7.07 10.15 1.71
N VAL A 57 7.43 11.40 1.97
CA VAL A 57 7.85 11.86 3.30
C VAL A 57 6.65 12.46 4.03
N ARG A 58 6.48 12.10 5.30
CA ARG A 58 5.47 12.69 6.21
C ARG A 58 6.15 13.14 7.49
N ALA A 59 5.94 14.40 7.84
CA ALA A 59 6.34 14.96 9.12
C ALA A 59 5.11 15.00 10.05
N VAL A 60 5.21 14.37 11.22
CA VAL A 60 4.09 14.24 12.16
C VAL A 60 4.38 15.10 13.40
N LEU A 61 3.61 16.19 13.55
CA LEU A 61 3.70 17.08 14.71
C LEU A 61 3.32 16.36 16.01
N GLY A 62 2.27 15.54 15.98
CA GLY A 62 1.79 14.81 17.14
C GLY A 62 0.58 13.95 16.78
N ARG A 63 0.13 13.13 17.72
CA ARG A 63 -1.02 12.25 17.58
C ARG A 63 -2.02 12.53 18.68
N ALA A 64 -3.29 12.35 18.39
CA ALA A 64 -4.34 12.38 19.40
C ALA A 64 -5.20 11.13 19.26
N ARG A 65 -5.62 10.58 20.40
CA ARG A 65 -6.66 9.55 20.44
C ARG A 65 -7.92 10.17 21.03
N MET A 66 -9.06 9.94 20.39
CA MET A 66 -10.35 10.43 20.85
C MET A 66 -11.44 9.42 20.50
N ASP A 67 -12.55 9.51 21.22
CA ASP A 67 -13.72 8.68 20.94
C ASP A 67 -14.42 9.12 19.67
N LEU A 68 -15.07 8.16 18.99
CA LEU A 68 -15.81 8.42 17.75
C LEU A 68 -16.90 9.49 17.96
N GLU A 69 -17.56 9.50 19.11
CA GLU A 69 -18.57 10.51 19.45
C GLU A 69 -17.99 11.93 19.49
N ARG A 70 -16.77 12.08 20.03
CA ARG A 70 -16.07 13.38 20.07
C ARG A 70 -15.68 13.84 18.67
N LEU A 71 -15.18 12.92 17.84
CA LEU A 71 -14.82 13.19 16.45
C LEU A 71 -16.02 13.72 15.63
N LEU A 72 -17.19 13.09 15.79
CA LEU A 72 -18.42 13.50 15.09
C LEU A 72 -18.98 14.85 15.57
N ARG A 73 -18.64 15.27 16.79
CA ARG A 73 -19.05 16.56 17.36
C ARG A 73 -18.09 17.70 17.08
N LEU A 74 -16.93 17.43 16.46
CA LEU A 74 -15.95 18.49 16.18
C LEU A 74 -16.54 19.57 15.27
N GLN A 75 -16.37 20.81 15.66
CA GLN A 75 -16.77 21.98 14.91
C GLN A 75 -15.56 22.88 14.59
N SER A 76 -15.75 23.80 13.65
CA SER A 76 -14.73 24.81 13.36
C SER A 76 -14.45 25.64 14.61
N GLY A 77 -13.20 25.68 15.03
CA GLY A 77 -12.75 26.36 16.25
C GLY A 77 -12.39 25.43 17.40
N ASP A 78 -12.67 24.13 17.29
CA ASP A 78 -12.27 23.16 18.30
C ASP A 78 -10.75 22.95 18.31
N VAL A 79 -10.19 22.90 19.53
CA VAL A 79 -8.77 22.67 19.76
C VAL A 79 -8.57 21.20 20.13
N ILE A 80 -7.71 20.52 19.37
CA ILE A 80 -7.32 19.13 19.63
C ILE A 80 -5.94 19.14 20.29
N GLU A 81 -5.89 18.67 21.53
CA GLU A 81 -4.63 18.46 22.24
C GLU A 81 -3.92 17.24 21.66
N LEU A 82 -2.64 17.40 21.34
CA LEU A 82 -1.77 16.34 20.86
C LEU A 82 -0.97 15.74 22.02
N ASP A 83 -0.45 14.53 21.83
CA ASP A 83 0.39 13.81 22.78
C ASP A 83 1.83 14.35 22.91
N ARG A 84 2.19 15.38 22.14
CA ARG A 84 3.56 15.94 22.08
C ARG A 84 3.61 17.35 22.64
N ARG A 85 4.68 17.68 23.38
CA ARG A 85 4.88 19.01 23.98
C ARG A 85 5.50 19.98 22.97
N ALA A 86 5.24 21.26 23.15
CA ALA A 86 5.87 22.32 22.36
C ALA A 86 7.40 22.30 22.57
N GLY A 87 8.16 22.32 21.48
CA GLY A 87 9.63 22.30 21.48
C GLY A 87 10.25 20.91 21.44
N GLU A 88 9.47 19.84 21.48
CA GLU A 88 9.99 18.49 21.20
C GLU A 88 10.19 18.30 19.69
N PRO A 89 11.24 17.58 19.26
CA PRO A 89 11.44 17.27 17.85
C PRO A 89 10.28 16.41 17.35
N ILE A 90 9.85 16.64 16.11
CA ILE A 90 8.77 15.92 15.43
C ILE A 90 9.28 14.64 14.75
N ASP A 91 8.37 13.69 14.52
CA ASP A 91 8.73 12.42 13.87
C ASP A 91 8.60 12.51 12.35
N ILE A 92 9.59 11.96 11.65
CA ILE A 92 9.61 11.91 10.19
C ILE A 92 9.47 10.46 9.75
N PHE A 93 8.49 10.23 8.88
CA PHE A 93 8.17 8.95 8.28
C PHE A 93 8.44 8.99 6.78
N VAL A 94 9.02 7.92 6.25
CA VAL A 94 9.17 7.70 4.80
C VAL A 94 8.47 6.39 4.47
N ASN A 95 7.47 6.42 3.59
CA ASN A 95 6.65 5.25 3.24
C ASN A 95 6.20 4.48 4.51
N ASP A 96 5.66 5.20 5.49
CA ASP A 96 5.17 4.68 6.79
C ASP A 96 6.22 4.15 7.78
N ARG A 97 7.50 4.19 7.42
CA ARG A 97 8.59 3.82 8.33
C ARG A 97 9.15 5.05 9.05
N PHE A 98 9.33 4.96 10.36
CA PHE A 98 10.04 5.97 11.14
C PHE A 98 11.51 6.01 10.71
N VAL A 99 11.99 7.17 10.26
CA VAL A 99 13.37 7.34 9.75
C VAL A 99 14.18 8.34 10.52
N ALA A 100 13.55 9.34 11.14
CA ALA A 100 14.27 10.44 11.74
C ALA A 100 13.39 11.26 12.68
N ARG A 101 14.05 12.10 13.46
CA ARG A 101 13.45 13.21 14.19
C ARG A 101 13.99 14.53 13.66
N GLY A 102 13.18 15.57 13.76
CA GLY A 102 13.59 16.90 13.33
C GLY A 102 12.86 18.01 14.04
N GLU A 103 13.36 19.21 13.92
CA GLU A 103 12.74 20.42 14.47
C GLU A 103 12.07 21.21 13.35
N ILE A 104 10.93 21.83 13.66
CA ILE A 104 10.22 22.67 12.70
C ILE A 104 10.95 24.01 12.60
N VAL A 105 11.22 24.42 11.37
CA VAL A 105 11.84 25.70 11.04
C VAL A 105 10.98 26.43 10.02
N LEU A 106 11.06 27.76 9.99
CA LEU A 106 10.42 28.57 8.96
C LEU A 106 11.51 29.04 7.99
N ILE A 107 11.34 28.74 6.71
CA ILE A 107 12.26 29.12 5.64
C ILE A 107 11.43 29.85 4.58
N ASP A 108 11.70 31.14 4.35
CA ASP A 108 11.00 31.95 3.34
C ASP A 108 9.46 31.85 3.46
N ASP A 109 8.93 31.99 4.68
CA ASP A 109 7.51 31.82 5.02
C ASP A 109 6.92 30.41 4.77
N VAL A 110 7.76 29.43 4.46
CA VAL A 110 7.39 28.01 4.29
C VAL A 110 7.85 27.20 5.50
N LEU A 111 6.99 26.29 5.95
CA LEU A 111 7.35 25.33 6.99
C LEU A 111 8.35 24.31 6.44
N GLY A 112 9.54 24.28 7.05
CA GLY A 112 10.59 23.30 6.84
C GLY A 112 10.81 22.43 8.07
N VAL A 113 11.60 21.37 7.91
CA VAL A 113 12.00 20.48 9.01
C VAL A 113 13.50 20.23 8.93
N THR A 114 14.23 20.61 9.97
CA THR A 114 15.66 20.31 10.10
C THR A 114 15.82 18.98 10.81
N LEU A 115 16.51 18.03 10.17
CA LEU A 115 16.80 16.72 10.74
C LEU A 115 17.76 16.87 11.93
N THR A 116 17.35 16.39 13.10
CA THR A 116 18.19 16.37 14.31
C THR A 116 18.79 14.99 14.56
N GLU A 117 18.00 13.94 14.33
CA GLU A 117 18.43 12.56 14.55
C GLU A 117 17.96 11.68 13.39
N ILE A 118 18.84 10.84 12.86
CA ILE A 118 18.48 9.87 11.82
C ILE A 118 18.52 8.49 12.45
N ALA A 119 17.38 7.80 12.42
CA ALA A 119 17.30 6.39 12.79
C ALA A 119 18.09 5.59 11.76
N ARG A 120 19.33 5.24 12.11
CA ARG A 120 20.22 4.46 11.26
C ARG A 120 19.50 3.19 10.84
N ARG A 121 19.41 2.95 9.53
CA ARG A 121 18.96 1.67 8.96
C ARG A 121 19.86 0.60 9.60
N GLY A 122 19.26 -0.32 10.37
CA GLY A 122 19.98 -1.41 11.02
C GLY A 122 20.89 -2.13 10.04
N GLN A 123 22.08 -2.47 10.52
CA GLN A 123 22.81 -3.64 10.04
C GLN A 123 21.94 -4.90 10.21
#